data_AF-X1P6P3-F1
#
_entry.id   AF-X1P6P3-F1
#
_cell.length_a   1.000
_cell.length_b   1.000
_cell.length_c   1.000
_cell.angle_alpha   90.00
_cell.angle_beta   90.00
_cell.angle_gamma   90.00
#
_symmetry.space_group_name_H-M   'P 1'
#
loop_
_entity.id
_entity.type
_entity.pdbx_description
1 polymer ?
#
loop_
_entity_poly.entity_id
_entity_poly.type
_entity_poly.pdbx_seq_one_letter_code
_entity_poly.pdbx_strand_id
1 'polypeptide(L)'
;EITIAEALKSAGYTSCHVGKWHLGADDWYPDRQGFDFNIGGCDFGQPPSYFDPYFRERQGQIPTLNRRREGEYLTDREADEAVKFIRRHKDMPFFLYMAHYAVHTPIQGKADLVAKYKAKNPPEGVLRTANQKNPTYAAMVESVDDAVGKICSVLDELDLAERTIIFFTSDNGGLMSVTDNTPLRAGKGYPYEGGIR
;
A
#
# COMPACT_ATOMS: atom_id res chain seq x y z
N GLU A 1 7.85 24.64 -0.14
CA GLU A 1 6.61 23.93 0.23
C GLU A 1 6.83 23.32 1.61
N ILE A 2 5.78 23.07 2.38
CA ILE A 2 5.87 22.39 3.70
C ILE A 2 4.99 21.15 3.63
N THR A 3 5.54 19.97 3.90
CA THR A 3 4.79 18.71 3.89
C THR A 3 3.99 18.52 5.18
N ILE A 4 3.00 17.62 5.16
CA ILE A 4 2.26 17.27 6.38
C ILE A 4 3.16 16.63 7.45
N ALA A 5 4.20 15.90 7.04
CA ALA A 5 5.17 15.33 7.97
C ALA A 5 5.97 16.43 8.68
N GLU A 6 6.44 17.44 7.95
CA GLU A 6 7.14 18.60 8.53
C GLU A 6 6.23 19.40 9.48
N ALA A 7 4.97 19.61 9.09
CA ALA A 7 3.99 20.30 9.92
C ALA A 7 3.71 19.55 11.23
N LEU A 8 3.44 18.24 11.15
CA LEU A 8 3.15 17.40 12.33
C LEU A 8 4.38 17.23 13.24
N LYS A 9 5.58 17.18 12.67
CA LYS A 9 6.83 17.13 13.43
C LYS A 9 6.98 18.32 14.37
N SER A 10 6.58 19.51 13.93
CA SER A 10 6.59 20.70 14.80
C SER A 10 5.62 20.60 15.98
N ALA A 11 4.59 19.76 15.88
CA ALA A 11 3.64 19.43 16.94
C ALA A 11 4.05 18.22 17.79
N GLY A 12 5.28 17.69 17.62
CA GLY A 12 5.82 16.58 18.42
C GLY A 12 5.47 15.18 17.92
N TYR A 13 4.92 15.04 16.70
CA TYR A 13 4.67 13.74 16.10
C TYR A 13 5.97 13.11 15.60
N THR A 14 6.10 11.79 15.79
CA THR A 14 7.09 10.99 15.05
C THR A 14 6.47 10.45 13.78
N SER A 15 7.15 10.56 12.65
CA SER A 15 6.60 10.29 11.32
C SER A 15 7.30 9.14 10.60
N CYS A 16 6.53 8.27 9.93
CA CYS A 16 7.06 7.16 9.16
C CYS A 16 6.35 7.04 7.81
N HIS A 17 7.13 6.94 6.74
CA HIS A 17 6.66 6.59 5.40
C HIS A 17 6.95 5.11 5.13
N VAL A 18 5.94 4.35 4.72
CA VAL A 18 6.09 2.95 4.33
C VAL A 18 5.51 2.74 2.93
N GLY A 19 6.29 2.12 2.04
CA GLY A 19 5.87 1.76 0.69
C GLY A 19 6.23 2.80 -0.37
N LYS A 20 5.45 2.88 -1.45
CA LYS A 20 5.67 3.72 -2.64
C LYS A 20 5.87 5.20 -2.29
N TRP A 21 6.87 5.84 -2.90
CA TRP A 21 7.08 7.30 -2.81
C TRP A 21 6.81 8.00 -4.14
N HIS A 22 7.64 7.75 -5.16
CA HIS A 22 7.41 8.23 -6.54
C HIS A 22 7.34 9.77 -6.70
N LEU A 23 8.03 10.52 -5.84
CA LEU A 23 8.07 11.99 -5.89
C LEU A 23 9.49 12.57 -6.07
N GLY A 24 10.45 11.74 -6.48
CA GLY A 24 11.80 12.16 -6.83
C GLY A 24 12.89 11.18 -6.39
N ALA A 25 14.06 11.31 -7.01
CA ALA A 25 15.25 10.53 -6.68
C ALA A 25 15.92 11.05 -5.41
N ASP A 26 16.71 10.18 -4.77
CA ASP A 26 17.58 10.30 -3.60
C ASP A 26 17.50 11.58 -2.74
N ASP A 27 17.80 12.75 -3.31
CA ASP A 27 17.69 14.06 -2.64
C ASP A 27 16.26 14.42 -2.20
N TRP A 28 15.26 13.73 -2.75
CA TRP A 28 13.84 13.97 -2.57
C TRP A 28 13.11 12.80 -1.93
N TYR A 29 13.83 11.84 -1.32
CA TYR A 29 13.21 10.73 -0.58
C TYR A 29 12.46 11.22 0.67
N PRO A 30 11.54 10.40 1.23
CA PRO A 30 10.72 10.79 2.38
C PRO A 30 11.49 11.38 3.57
N ASP A 31 12.67 10.84 3.88
CA ASP A 31 13.55 11.32 4.97
C ASP A 31 14.19 12.69 4.69
N ARG A 32 14.14 13.16 3.43
CA ARG A 32 14.48 14.52 3.01
C ARG A 32 13.27 15.44 2.94
N GLN A 33 12.06 14.91 3.16
CA GLN A 33 10.78 15.59 3.01
C GLN A 33 9.95 15.56 4.30
N GLY A 34 10.65 15.52 5.44
CA GLY A 34 10.06 15.67 6.78
C GLY A 34 9.81 14.37 7.55
N PHE A 35 9.80 13.21 6.87
CA PHE A 35 9.60 11.94 7.56
C PHE A 35 10.82 11.55 8.40
N ASP A 36 10.61 11.02 9.61
CA ASP A 36 11.71 10.53 10.46
C ASP A 36 12.22 9.16 10.00
N PHE A 37 11.33 8.36 9.37
CA PHE A 37 11.64 7.03 8.86
C PHE A 37 11.11 6.87 7.43
N ASN A 38 11.95 6.28 6.58
CA ASN A 38 11.61 5.87 5.21
C ASN A 38 11.83 4.37 5.07
N ILE A 39 10.76 3.63 4.77
CA ILE A 39 10.80 2.17 4.60
C ILE A 39 10.21 1.81 3.23
N GLY A 40 11.08 1.50 2.27
CA GLY A 40 10.69 1.14 0.91
C GLY A 40 10.27 2.30 0.00
N GLY A 41 10.28 3.53 0.49
CA GLY A 41 10.08 4.73 -0.31
C GLY A 41 11.28 5.05 -1.17
N CYS A 42 11.07 5.11 -2.49
CA CYS A 42 12.05 5.51 -3.50
C CYS A 42 11.33 6.12 -4.71
N ASP A 43 12.07 6.47 -5.76
CA ASP A 43 11.55 7.07 -6.98
C ASP A 43 10.72 6.11 -7.85
N PHE A 44 10.56 4.85 -7.45
CA PHE A 44 9.78 3.87 -8.21
C PHE A 44 8.27 4.11 -8.09
N GLY A 45 7.59 4.23 -9.23
CA GLY A 45 6.12 4.32 -9.30
C GLY A 45 5.38 2.99 -9.09
N GLN A 46 6.11 1.88 -9.10
CA GLN A 46 5.62 0.52 -8.93
C GLN A 46 6.77 -0.39 -8.48
N PRO A 47 6.50 -1.50 -7.77
CA PRO A 47 7.58 -2.36 -7.30
C PRO A 47 8.16 -3.17 -8.47
N PRO A 48 9.46 -3.52 -8.44
CA PRO A 48 10.04 -4.41 -9.44
C PRO A 48 9.39 -5.81 -9.42
N SER A 49 9.04 -6.28 -8.22
CA SER A 49 8.31 -7.53 -7.93
C SER A 49 7.62 -7.40 -6.57
N TYR A 50 6.49 -8.10 -6.37
CA TYR A 50 5.84 -8.22 -5.06
C TYR A 50 6.44 -9.30 -4.16
N PHE A 51 7.39 -10.09 -4.65
CA PHE A 51 8.06 -11.14 -3.88
C PHE A 51 9.55 -10.83 -3.76
N ASP A 52 10.13 -11.04 -2.57
CA ASP A 52 11.58 -10.97 -2.34
C ASP A 52 12.31 -11.82 -3.41
N PRO A 53 13.36 -11.31 -4.07
CA PRO A 53 14.20 -10.14 -3.72
C PRO A 53 13.66 -8.75 -4.11
N TYR A 54 12.39 -8.63 -4.51
CA TYR A 54 11.79 -7.37 -4.99
C TYR A 54 12.58 -6.75 -6.14
N PHE A 55 13.13 -7.60 -7.01
CA PHE A 55 14.10 -7.22 -8.03
C PHE A 55 13.57 -7.44 -9.44
N ARG A 56 13.99 -6.58 -10.37
CA ARG A 56 13.85 -6.78 -11.82
C ARG A 56 15.07 -6.22 -12.53
N GLU A 57 15.64 -6.95 -13.50
CA GLU A 57 16.93 -6.63 -14.12
C GLU A 57 17.11 -5.16 -14.55
N ARG A 58 16.10 -4.54 -15.16
CA ARG A 58 16.17 -3.15 -15.64
C ARG A 58 15.81 -2.08 -14.61
N GLN A 59 15.28 -2.48 -13.47
CA GLN A 59 14.80 -1.57 -12.42
C GLN A 59 15.63 -1.68 -11.14
N GLY A 60 16.28 -2.82 -10.89
CA GLY A 60 16.95 -3.10 -9.63
C GLY A 60 15.97 -3.57 -8.55
N GLN A 61 16.41 -3.45 -7.31
CA GLN A 61 15.62 -3.67 -6.09
C GLN A 61 15.22 -2.32 -5.47
N ILE A 62 14.25 -2.31 -4.56
CA ILE A 62 13.90 -1.12 -3.79
C ILE A 62 15.08 -0.77 -2.86
N PRO A 63 15.75 0.39 -3.04
CA PRO A 63 17.02 0.67 -2.35
C PRO A 63 16.85 0.89 -0.84
N THR A 64 15.67 1.34 -0.42
CA THR A 64 15.33 1.67 0.98
C THR A 64 14.59 0.53 1.69
N LEU A 65 14.60 -0.67 1.13
CA LEU A 65 14.00 -1.85 1.74
C LEU A 65 14.97 -3.04 1.74
N ASN A 66 15.54 -3.33 2.90
CA ASN A 66 16.39 -4.50 3.07
C ASN A 66 15.59 -5.80 2.99
N ARG A 67 16.14 -6.76 2.24
CA ARG A 67 15.68 -8.15 2.21
C ARG A 67 15.64 -8.75 3.62
N ARG A 68 14.67 -9.61 3.87
CA ARG A 68 14.47 -10.23 5.20
C ARG A 68 14.24 -11.72 5.12
N ARG A 69 13.38 -12.18 4.21
CA ARG A 69 13.10 -13.61 3.98
C ARG A 69 12.88 -13.84 2.49
N GLU A 70 13.37 -14.96 2.00
CA GLU A 70 13.14 -15.37 0.61
C GLU A 70 11.66 -15.59 0.34
N GLY A 71 11.18 -15.11 -0.81
CA GLY A 71 9.76 -15.24 -1.20
C GLY A 71 8.79 -14.41 -0.37
N GLU A 72 9.26 -13.52 0.50
CA GLU A 72 8.41 -12.65 1.32
C GLU A 72 7.55 -11.73 0.45
N TYR A 73 6.26 -11.67 0.74
CA TYR A 73 5.33 -10.83 0.00
C TYR A 73 5.40 -9.37 0.47
N LEU A 74 5.54 -8.44 -0.48
CA LEU A 74 5.86 -7.03 -0.21
C LEU A 74 4.78 -6.34 0.63
N THR A 75 3.50 -6.59 0.34
CA THR A 75 2.38 -5.99 1.09
C THR A 75 2.37 -6.44 2.54
N ASP A 76 2.65 -7.72 2.80
CA ASP A 76 2.77 -8.27 4.15
C ASP A 76 4.00 -7.67 4.86
N ARG A 77 5.11 -7.47 4.12
CA ARG A 77 6.31 -6.81 4.65
C ARG A 77 6.06 -5.36 5.03
N GLU A 78 5.37 -4.59 4.19
CA GLU A 78 4.99 -3.21 4.50
C GLU A 78 4.17 -3.15 5.80
N ALA A 79 3.17 -4.03 5.95
CA ALA A 79 2.36 -4.12 7.16
C ALA A 79 3.19 -4.45 8.41
N ASP A 80 4.16 -5.36 8.29
CA ASP A 80 5.06 -5.70 9.40
C ASP A 80 5.90 -4.51 9.86
N GLU A 81 6.40 -3.70 8.93
CA GLU A 81 7.21 -2.52 9.27
C GLU A 81 6.35 -1.41 9.89
N ALA A 82 5.13 -1.22 9.40
CA ALA A 82 4.14 -0.35 10.03
C ALA A 82 3.84 -0.77 11.47
N VAL A 83 3.59 -2.06 11.72
CA VAL A 83 3.36 -2.60 13.07
C VAL A 83 4.56 -2.39 13.99
N LYS A 84 5.78 -2.64 13.50
CA LYS A 84 7.00 -2.41 14.27
C LYS A 84 7.14 -0.94 14.65
N PHE A 85 6.84 -0.03 13.72
CA PHE A 85 6.86 1.41 13.97
C PHE A 85 5.85 1.81 15.05
N ILE A 86 4.59 1.36 14.94
CA ILE A 86 3.54 1.65 15.92
C ILE A 86 3.94 1.15 17.31
N ARG A 87 4.40 -0.11 17.43
CA ARG A 87 4.82 -0.68 18.72
C ARG A 87 5.95 0.10 19.37
N ARG A 88 6.91 0.57 18.57
CA ARG A 88 8.07 1.33 19.05
C ARG A 88 7.68 2.72 19.55
N HIS A 89 6.64 3.33 18.98
CA HIS A 89 6.25 4.71 19.26
C HIS A 89 4.88 4.84 19.95
N LYS A 90 4.37 3.75 20.55
CA LYS A 90 3.04 3.69 21.19
C LYS A 90 2.79 4.74 22.29
N ASP A 91 3.85 5.25 22.91
CA ASP A 91 3.77 6.21 24.02
C ASP A 91 3.83 7.67 23.56
N MET A 92 3.95 7.92 22.26
CA MET A 92 4.05 9.25 21.64
C MET A 92 3.03 9.37 20.49
N PRO A 93 2.57 10.58 20.13
CA PRO A 93 1.79 10.76 18.91
C PRO A 93 2.65 10.38 17.70
N PHE A 94 2.07 9.62 16.76
CA PHE A 94 2.74 9.21 15.55
C PHE A 94 1.92 9.51 14.31
N PHE A 95 2.61 9.70 13.19
CA PHE A 95 2.04 9.82 11.86
C PHE A 95 2.61 8.71 10.98
N LEU A 96 1.76 7.79 10.55
CA LEU A 96 2.13 6.72 9.62
C LEU A 96 1.49 7.01 8.26
N TYR A 97 2.32 7.24 7.25
CA TYR A 97 1.86 7.32 5.86
C TYR A 97 2.12 5.97 5.16
N MET A 98 1.07 5.17 5.07
CA MET A 98 1.11 3.82 4.49
C MET A 98 0.70 3.89 3.01
N ALA A 99 1.69 4.03 2.13
CA ALA A 99 1.51 4.07 0.69
C ALA A 99 1.82 2.70 0.07
N HIS A 100 0.93 1.72 0.22
CA HIS A 100 1.13 0.38 -0.34
C HIS A 100 1.56 0.44 -1.82
N TYR A 101 2.57 -0.35 -2.20
CA TYR A 101 2.81 -0.61 -3.62
C TYR A 101 1.65 -1.37 -4.26
N ALA A 102 0.95 -2.22 -3.49
CA ALA A 102 -0.28 -2.87 -3.93
C ALA A 102 -1.37 -1.81 -4.15
N VAL A 103 -2.21 -1.91 -5.17
CA VAL A 103 -2.43 -3.05 -6.09
C VAL A 103 -1.91 -2.79 -7.50
N HIS A 104 -0.83 -2.03 -7.64
CA HIS A 104 -0.26 -1.68 -8.94
C HIS A 104 0.27 -2.90 -9.72
N THR A 105 0.50 -2.74 -11.02
CA THR A 105 1.25 -3.73 -11.80
C THR A 105 2.70 -3.82 -11.30
N PRO A 106 3.37 -4.99 -11.41
CA PRO A 106 2.89 -6.24 -12.00
C PRO A 106 1.83 -6.95 -11.14
N ILE A 107 0.81 -7.55 -11.77
CA ILE A 107 -0.27 -8.21 -11.03
C ILE A 107 0.21 -9.58 -10.51
N GLN A 108 0.59 -9.62 -9.23
CA GLN A 108 1.23 -10.75 -8.56
C GLN A 108 0.62 -10.91 -7.16
N GLY A 109 -0.21 -11.94 -6.95
CA GLY A 109 -0.84 -12.24 -5.66
C GLY A 109 -0.33 -13.55 -5.05
N LYS A 110 -0.48 -13.71 -3.73
CA LYS A 110 -0.13 -14.94 -2.99
C LYS A 110 -0.90 -16.15 -3.56
N ALA A 111 -0.21 -17.26 -3.80
CA ALA A 111 -0.72 -18.37 -4.62
C ALA A 111 -1.99 -19.02 -4.04
N ASP A 112 -2.08 -19.14 -2.73
CA ASP A 112 -3.24 -19.60 -1.97
C ASP A 112 -4.45 -18.68 -2.13
N LEU A 113 -4.25 -17.36 -2.00
CA LEU A 113 -5.30 -16.37 -2.24
C LEU A 113 -5.75 -16.36 -3.71
N VAL A 114 -4.81 -16.49 -4.66
CA VAL A 114 -5.16 -16.63 -6.07
C VAL A 114 -6.01 -17.88 -6.29
N ALA A 115 -5.66 -19.01 -5.67
CA ALA A 115 -6.44 -20.24 -5.75
C ALA A 115 -7.85 -20.08 -5.14
N LYS A 116 -7.96 -19.43 -3.99
CA LYS A 116 -9.24 -19.05 -3.36
C LYS A 116 -10.12 -18.27 -4.32
N TYR A 117 -9.60 -17.23 -4.97
CA TYR A 117 -10.38 -16.40 -5.88
C TYR A 117 -10.67 -17.05 -7.23
N LYS A 118 -9.84 -18.00 -7.68
CA LYS A 118 -10.16 -18.85 -8.84
C LYS A 118 -11.34 -19.79 -8.54
N ALA A 119 -11.39 -20.34 -7.32
CA ALA A 119 -12.47 -21.23 -6.88
C ALA A 119 -13.75 -20.49 -6.46
N LYS A 120 -13.67 -19.17 -6.23
CA LYS A 120 -14.79 -18.36 -5.76
C LYS A 120 -15.85 -18.19 -6.84
N ASN A 121 -16.97 -18.87 -6.66
CA ASN A 121 -18.20 -18.56 -7.38
C ASN A 121 -18.72 -17.18 -6.94
N PRO A 122 -19.22 -16.34 -7.87
CA PRO A 122 -19.86 -15.10 -7.47
C PRO A 122 -21.11 -15.44 -6.63
N PRO A 123 -21.35 -14.75 -5.52
CA PRO A 123 -22.59 -14.92 -4.78
C PRO A 123 -23.78 -14.60 -5.68
N GLU A 124 -24.88 -15.33 -5.50
CA GLU A 124 -26.12 -15.08 -6.23
C GLU A 124 -26.60 -13.64 -5.96
N GLY A 125 -26.97 -12.91 -7.03
CA GLY A 125 -27.42 -11.51 -6.92
C GLY A 125 -26.31 -10.44 -6.89
N VAL A 126 -25.02 -10.80 -6.85
CA VAL A 126 -23.94 -9.83 -7.04
C VAL A 126 -23.82 -9.52 -8.53
N LEU A 127 -24.22 -8.30 -8.90
CA LEU A 127 -23.82 -7.71 -10.18
C LEU A 127 -22.30 -7.67 -10.21
N ARG A 128 -21.67 -8.70 -10.80
CA ARG A 128 -20.37 -8.49 -11.43
C ARG A 128 -20.64 -7.42 -12.46
N THR A 129 -20.24 -6.17 -12.20
CA THR A 129 -19.84 -5.30 -13.29
C THR A 129 -18.95 -6.18 -14.15
N ALA A 130 -19.32 -6.39 -15.41
CA ALA A 130 -19.08 -7.64 -16.13
C ALA A 130 -17.58 -8.03 -16.27
N ASN A 131 -16.66 -7.19 -15.79
CA ASN A 131 -15.22 -7.29 -15.96
C ASN A 131 -14.38 -7.42 -14.66
N GLN A 132 -14.95 -7.36 -13.44
CA GLN A 132 -14.16 -7.64 -12.21
C GLN A 132 -13.98 -9.16 -11.98
N LYS A 133 -13.09 -9.77 -12.78
CA LYS A 133 -12.89 -11.23 -12.83
C LYS A 133 -11.46 -11.68 -12.62
N ASN A 134 -10.53 -10.75 -12.36
CA ASN A 134 -9.12 -11.08 -12.19
C ASN A 134 -8.86 -11.65 -10.77
N PRO A 135 -8.63 -12.97 -10.62
CA PRO A 135 -8.43 -13.58 -9.31
C PRO A 135 -7.11 -13.15 -8.67
N THR A 136 -6.11 -12.83 -9.47
CA THR A 136 -4.82 -12.35 -8.97
C THR A 136 -4.92 -10.93 -8.44
N TYR A 137 -5.65 -10.05 -9.12
CA TYR A 137 -5.94 -8.72 -8.59
C TYR A 137 -6.76 -8.78 -7.30
N ALA A 138 -7.79 -9.64 -7.25
CA ALA A 138 -8.57 -9.84 -6.03
C ALA A 138 -7.72 -10.35 -4.85
N ALA A 139 -6.76 -11.26 -5.11
CA ALA A 139 -5.80 -11.72 -4.11
C ALA A 139 -4.88 -10.59 -3.60
N MET A 140 -4.48 -9.66 -4.47
CA MET A 140 -3.69 -8.49 -4.05
C MET A 140 -4.52 -7.53 -3.19
N VAL A 141 -5.79 -7.30 -3.55
CA VAL A 141 -6.72 -6.48 -2.75
C VAL A 141 -6.94 -7.11 -1.38
N GLU A 142 -7.16 -8.43 -1.29
CA GLU A 142 -7.26 -9.12 0.01
C GLU A 142 -5.97 -9.00 0.82
N SER A 143 -4.79 -8.98 0.19
CA SER A 143 -3.54 -8.78 0.94
C SER A 143 -3.42 -7.36 1.52
N VAL A 144 -4.02 -6.35 0.88
CA VAL A 144 -4.13 -5.00 1.47
C VAL A 144 -5.13 -4.99 2.63
N ASP A 145 -6.25 -5.70 2.49
CA ASP A 145 -7.23 -5.89 3.57
C ASP A 145 -6.58 -6.57 4.80
N ASP A 146 -5.84 -7.65 4.60
CA ASP A 146 -5.05 -8.33 5.64
C ASP A 146 -4.05 -7.36 6.31
N ALA A 147 -3.36 -6.54 5.52
CA ALA A 147 -2.39 -5.56 6.02
C ALA A 147 -3.04 -4.49 6.90
N VAL A 148 -4.18 -3.94 6.46
CA VAL A 148 -4.99 -2.98 7.24
C VAL A 148 -5.50 -3.64 8.51
N GLY A 149 -6.06 -4.85 8.42
CA GLY A 149 -6.55 -5.62 9.56
C GLY A 149 -5.46 -5.85 10.61
N LYS A 150 -4.22 -6.13 10.16
CA LYS A 150 -3.06 -6.27 11.04
C LYS A 150 -2.70 -4.98 11.76
N ILE A 151 -2.73 -3.83 11.07
CA ILE A 151 -2.48 -2.52 11.68
C ILE A 151 -3.56 -2.21 12.72
N CYS A 152 -4.84 -2.35 12.36
CA CYS A 152 -5.97 -2.13 13.28
C CYS A 152 -5.86 -3.01 14.52
N SER A 153 -5.56 -4.30 14.34
CA SER A 153 -5.41 -5.25 15.46
C SER A 153 -4.31 -4.83 16.44
N VAL A 154 -3.20 -4.26 15.95
CA VAL A 154 -2.12 -3.76 16.80
C VAL A 154 -2.50 -2.46 17.50
N LEU A 155 -3.30 -1.60 16.86
CA LEU A 155 -3.85 -0.42 17.53
C LEU A 155 -4.80 -0.82 18.66
N ASP A 156 -5.65 -1.83 18.45
CA ASP A 156 -6.53 -2.37 19.50
C ASP A 156 -5.72 -3.00 20.64
N GLU A 157 -4.75 -3.86 20.32
CA GLU A 157 -3.89 -4.53 21.32
C GLU A 157 -3.14 -3.55 22.23
N LEU A 158 -2.77 -2.37 21.70
CA LEU A 158 -2.02 -1.35 22.43
C LEU A 158 -2.91 -0.26 23.04
N ASP A 159 -4.24 -0.43 23.02
CA ASP A 159 -5.22 0.56 23.49
C ASP A 159 -5.05 1.94 22.79
N LEU A 160 -4.72 1.93 21.50
CA LEU A 160 -4.48 3.11 20.66
C LEU A 160 -5.67 3.46 19.74
N ALA A 161 -6.62 2.55 19.55
CA ALA A 161 -7.70 2.71 18.56
C ALA A 161 -8.51 4.00 18.75
N GLU A 162 -8.98 4.27 19.98
CA GLU A 162 -9.80 5.46 20.31
C GLU A 162 -9.05 6.80 20.19
N ARG A 163 -7.73 6.76 20.01
CA ARG A 163 -6.87 7.94 19.83
C ARG A 163 -6.16 7.96 18.48
N THR A 164 -6.58 7.12 17.54
CA THR A 164 -6.01 7.03 16.19
C THR A 164 -7.07 7.33 15.15
N ILE A 165 -6.80 8.29 14.27
CA ILE A 165 -7.64 8.56 13.10
C ILE A 165 -7.03 7.82 11.91
N ILE A 166 -7.83 6.99 11.25
CA ILE A 166 -7.41 6.23 10.07
C ILE A 166 -8.10 6.80 8.83
N PHE A 167 -7.30 7.15 7.83
CA PHE A 167 -7.77 7.51 6.49
C PHE A 167 -7.37 6.39 5.53
N PHE A 168 -8.35 5.81 4.82
CA PHE A 168 -8.11 4.84 3.76
C PHE A 168 -8.60 5.42 2.43
N THR A 169 -7.73 5.48 1.44
CA THR A 169 -8.01 6.08 0.12
C THR A 169 -7.10 5.48 -0.96
N SER A 170 -7.32 5.87 -2.22
CA SER A 170 -6.50 5.50 -3.39
C SER A 170 -5.84 6.75 -3.99
N ASP A 171 -4.70 6.59 -4.68
CA ASP A 171 -4.00 7.68 -5.38
C ASP A 171 -4.72 8.12 -6.68
N ASN A 172 -5.47 7.21 -7.30
CA ASN A 172 -6.30 7.43 -8.47
C ASN A 172 -7.34 6.30 -8.64
N GLY A 173 -8.21 6.42 -9.64
CA GLY A 173 -9.12 5.34 -10.04
C GLY A 173 -8.43 4.13 -10.66
N GLY A 174 -9.16 3.02 -10.80
CA GLY A 174 -8.60 1.72 -11.20
C GLY A 174 -8.13 1.64 -12.65
N LEU A 175 -7.14 0.79 -12.93
CA LEU A 175 -6.66 0.50 -14.28
C LEU A 175 -7.62 -0.45 -15.02
N MET A 176 -8.32 0.05 -16.06
CA MET A 176 -9.40 -0.67 -16.75
C MET A 176 -9.04 -2.03 -17.37
N SER A 177 -7.76 -2.26 -17.69
CA SER A 177 -7.30 -3.55 -18.23
C SER A 177 -7.13 -4.62 -17.15
N VAL A 178 -7.17 -4.23 -15.87
CA VAL A 178 -6.95 -5.10 -14.71
C VAL A 178 -8.21 -5.22 -13.85
N THR A 179 -8.91 -4.10 -13.67
CA THR A 179 -10.14 -4.00 -12.86
C THR A 179 -11.20 -3.18 -13.60
N ASP A 180 -12.38 -3.03 -12.98
CA ASP A 180 -13.51 -2.28 -13.52
C ASP A 180 -13.94 -1.19 -12.53
N ASN A 181 -14.25 0.01 -13.04
CA ASN A 181 -14.74 1.15 -12.26
C ASN A 181 -16.24 1.42 -12.48
N THR A 182 -16.95 0.58 -13.23
CA THR A 182 -18.39 0.70 -13.49
C THR A 182 -19.18 0.90 -12.19
N PRO A 183 -20.15 1.82 -12.15
CA PRO A 183 -20.74 2.55 -13.29
C PRO A 183 -19.96 3.82 -13.70
N LEU A 184 -18.82 4.10 -13.08
CA LEU A 184 -18.03 5.30 -13.38
C LEU A 184 -17.36 5.18 -14.74
N ARG A 185 -17.32 6.28 -15.48
CA ARG A 185 -16.73 6.34 -16.81
C ARG A 185 -15.20 6.30 -16.70
N ALA A 186 -14.58 5.41 -17.46
CA ALA A 186 -13.13 5.26 -17.63
C ALA A 186 -12.36 4.81 -16.36
N GLY A 187 -11.07 5.16 -16.26
CA GLY A 187 -10.15 4.68 -15.23
C GLY A 187 -8.86 5.49 -15.14
N LYS A 188 -7.83 4.90 -14.53
CA LYS A 188 -6.49 5.50 -14.38
C LYS A 188 -6.03 6.24 -15.65
N GLY A 189 -5.58 7.49 -15.46
CA GLY A 189 -5.06 8.35 -16.54
C GLY A 189 -6.12 9.16 -17.29
N TYR A 190 -7.41 9.00 -16.97
CA TYR A 190 -8.50 9.78 -17.55
C TYR A 190 -9.09 10.76 -16.52
N PRO A 191 -9.55 11.95 -16.95
CA PRO A 191 -10.17 12.95 -16.07
C PRO A 191 -11.67 12.68 -15.81
N TYR A 192 -12.18 11.51 -16.18
CA TYR A 192 -13.57 11.12 -15.91
C TYR A 192 -13.68 10.50 -14.51
N GLU A 193 -14.91 10.41 -13.98
CA GLU A 193 -15.18 9.89 -12.62
C GLU A 193 -14.43 8.60 -12.29
N GLY A 194 -14.33 7.63 -13.20
CA GLY A 194 -13.64 6.37 -12.91
C GLY A 194 -12.12 6.51 -12.75
N GLY A 195 -11.53 7.64 -13.13
CA GLY A 195 -10.11 7.94 -12.95
C GLY A 195 -9.79 8.81 -11.74
N ILE A 196 -10.77 9.54 -11.19
CA ILE A 196 -10.57 10.52 -10.11
C ILE A 196 -11.41 10.26 -8.85
N ARG A 197 -12.21 9.18 -8.83
CA ARG A 197 -13.09 8.80 -7.72
C ARG A 197 -12.89 7.34 -7.32
#